data_AF-A0A7Y5LCL8-F1
#
_entry.id   AF-A0A7Y5LCL8-F1
#
_cell.length_a   1.000
_cell.length_b   1.000
_cell.length_c   1.000
_cell.angle_alpha   90.00
_cell.angle_beta   90.00
_cell.angle_gamma   90.00
#
_symmetry.space_group_name_H-M   'P 1'
#
loop_
_entity.id
_entity.type
_entity.pdbx_description
1 polymer ?
#
loop_
_entity_poly.entity_id
_entity_poly.type
_entity_poly.pdbx_seq_one_letter_code
_entity_poly.pdbx_strand_id
1 'polypeptide(L)'
;MGLMDGVKKQLRSVIEWTNPDPNVLFFKWSENGDEIKNASKLIVSPGIGCIFVYEGKVEAELQDEGLFSLETDNIPFWTTTIKLMQAFESEHKVGIYFFRKANILNVRWGTTSVVKYEDPKYKFPV
;
A
#
# COMPACT_ATOMS: atom_id res chain seq x y z
N MET A 1 -34.15 -17.41 -9.24
CA MET A 1 -33.41 -16.26 -8.67
C MET A 1 -32.46 -16.80 -7.61
N GLY A 2 -31.15 -16.56 -7.74
CA GLY A 2 -30.21 -16.59 -6.60
C GLY A 2 -29.64 -17.94 -6.16
N LEU A 3 -28.67 -18.48 -6.92
CA LEU A 3 -27.59 -19.36 -6.39
C LEU A 3 -26.23 -19.11 -7.08
N MET A 4 -26.21 -18.49 -8.27
CA MET A 4 -24.98 -18.20 -9.01
C MET A 4 -24.38 -16.80 -8.75
N ASP A 5 -25.04 -15.94 -7.96
CA ASP A 5 -24.53 -14.58 -7.65
C ASP A 5 -23.44 -14.57 -6.56
N GLY A 6 -23.35 -15.62 -5.74
CA GLY A 6 -22.33 -15.72 -4.68
C GLY A 6 -20.95 -16.18 -5.17
N VAL A 7 -20.89 -16.97 -6.24
CA VAL A 7 -19.64 -17.56 -6.77
C VAL A 7 -18.86 -16.56 -7.64
N LYS A 8 -19.55 -15.58 -8.24
CA LYS A 8 -18.95 -14.55 -9.10
C LYS A 8 -18.29 -13.38 -8.35
N LYS A 9 -18.20 -13.41 -7.01
CA LYS A 9 -17.48 -12.36 -6.23
C LYS A 9 -16.03 -12.73 -5.89
N GLN A 10 -15.58 -13.92 -6.30
CA GLN A 10 -14.16 -14.32 -6.34
C GLN A 10 -13.45 -13.79 -7.60
N LEU A 11 -13.81 -12.60 -8.06
CA LEU A 11 -13.14 -11.97 -9.18
C LEU A 11 -11.88 -11.30 -8.65
N ARG A 12 -10.74 -11.83 -9.11
CA ARG A 12 -9.37 -11.33 -8.93
C ARG A 12 -9.34 -9.81 -8.76
N SER A 13 -8.89 -9.35 -7.60
CA SER A 13 -8.57 -7.93 -7.39
C SER A 13 -7.25 -7.62 -8.08
N VAL A 14 -7.25 -6.59 -8.92
CA VAL A 14 -6.02 -5.99 -9.44
C VAL A 14 -5.61 -4.90 -8.46
N ILE A 15 -4.40 -5.00 -7.95
CA ILE A 15 -3.80 -4.05 -7.01
C ILE A 15 -2.86 -3.17 -7.80
N GLU A 16 -3.20 -1.90 -7.91
CA GLU A 16 -2.41 -0.93 -8.66
C GLU A 16 -2.47 0.43 -7.95
N TRP A 17 -1.40 1.21 -8.10
CA TRP A 17 -1.41 2.61 -7.67
C TRP A 17 -2.01 3.47 -8.79
N THR A 18 -3.33 3.63 -8.76
CA THR A 18 -4.06 4.46 -9.73
C THR A 18 -3.80 5.95 -9.48
N ASN A 19 -3.41 6.68 -10.53
CA ASN A 19 -3.26 8.14 -10.52
C ASN A 19 -2.38 8.69 -9.38
N PRO A 20 -1.07 8.34 -9.34
CA PRO A 20 -0.16 8.81 -8.30
C PRO A 20 -0.01 10.34 -8.36
N ASP A 21 -0.32 11.03 -7.26
CA ASP A 21 -0.03 12.46 -7.13
C ASP A 21 1.49 12.68 -7.27
N PRO A 22 1.95 13.66 -8.08
CA PRO A 22 3.37 13.90 -8.32
C PRO A 22 4.20 14.17 -7.07
N ASN A 23 3.58 14.65 -5.98
CA ASN A 23 4.22 15.02 -4.73
C ASN A 23 4.20 13.88 -3.69
N VAL A 24 3.50 12.78 -3.97
CA VAL A 24 3.40 11.65 -3.05
C VAL A 24 4.56 10.68 -3.30
N LEU A 25 5.39 10.48 -2.26
CA LEU A 25 6.51 9.55 -2.29
C LEU A 25 6.10 8.11 -1.92
N PHE A 26 5.16 7.98 -1.00
CA PHE A 26 4.70 6.70 -0.45
C PHE A 26 3.19 6.66 -0.40
N PHE A 27 2.62 5.55 -0.84
CA PHE A 27 1.18 5.29 -0.84
C PHE A 27 0.90 3.91 -0.24
N LYS A 28 0.11 3.86 0.83
CA LYS A 28 -0.39 2.60 1.39
C LYS A 28 -1.69 2.25 0.67
N TRP A 29 -1.71 1.10 0.01
CA TRP A 29 -2.93 0.57 -0.56
C TRP A 29 -3.84 0.03 0.56
N SER A 30 -5.11 0.42 0.55
CA SER A 30 -6.08 0.09 1.62
C SER A 30 -7.50 -0.21 1.12
N GLU A 31 -7.70 -0.31 -0.20
CA GLU A 31 -9.01 -0.71 -0.73
C GLU A 31 -9.27 -2.20 -0.43
N ASN A 32 -10.45 -2.50 0.11
CA ASN A 32 -10.87 -3.83 0.60
C ASN A 32 -10.19 -4.31 1.89
N GLY A 33 -10.22 -3.46 2.92
CA GLY A 33 -10.26 -3.87 4.33
C GLY A 33 -9.39 -5.06 4.69
N ASP A 34 -8.07 -4.85 4.76
CA ASP A 34 -7.03 -5.74 5.30
C ASP A 34 -6.97 -7.21 4.80
N GLU A 35 -7.93 -7.64 3.97
CA GLU A 35 -8.10 -8.98 3.45
C GLU A 35 -7.77 -8.99 1.96
N ILE A 36 -6.49 -9.19 1.65
CA ILE A 36 -6.08 -9.50 0.28
C ILE A 36 -6.66 -10.87 -0.07
N LYS A 37 -7.60 -10.87 -1.02
CA LYS A 37 -8.20 -12.09 -1.53
C LYS A 37 -7.13 -12.92 -2.25
N ASN A 38 -7.13 -14.23 -1.99
CA ASN A 38 -6.27 -15.20 -2.66
C ASN A 38 -6.37 -15.02 -4.20
N ALA A 39 -5.22 -14.99 -4.90
CA ALA A 39 -5.06 -14.76 -6.34
C ALA A 39 -5.26 -13.32 -6.84
N SER A 40 -4.90 -12.32 -6.02
CA SER A 40 -4.80 -10.93 -6.47
C SER A 40 -3.58 -10.73 -7.38
N LYS A 41 -3.71 -9.84 -8.37
CA LYS A 41 -2.60 -9.47 -9.26
C LYS A 41 -2.08 -8.10 -8.86
N LEU A 42 -0.79 -7.98 -8.62
CA LEU A 42 -0.11 -6.71 -8.35
C LEU A 42 0.49 -6.18 -9.63
N ILE A 43 0.18 -4.93 -9.97
CA ILE A 43 0.78 -4.24 -11.12
C ILE A 43 1.74 -3.18 -10.57
N VAL A 44 3.01 -3.28 -10.95
CA VAL A 44 4.03 -2.28 -10.68
C VAL A 44 4.32 -1.53 -11.97
N SER A 45 3.91 -0.27 -12.01
CA SER A 45 4.15 0.62 -13.15
C SER A 45 5.61 1.12 -13.19
N PRO A 46 6.12 1.50 -14.38
CA PRO A 46 7.45 2.08 -14.49
C PRO A 46 7.62 3.32 -13.59
N GLY A 47 8.79 3.43 -12.94
CA GLY A 47 9.09 4.53 -12.02
C GLY A 47 8.44 4.42 -10.63
N ILE A 48 7.67 3.35 -10.38
CA ILE A 48 7.12 2.99 -9.08
C ILE A 48 7.76 1.68 -8.62
N GLY A 49 7.95 1.53 -7.31
CA GLY A 49 8.27 0.27 -6.64
C GLY A 49 7.17 -0.11 -5.66
N CYS A 50 7.21 -1.35 -5.19
CA CYS A 50 6.23 -1.88 -4.26
C CYS A 50 6.92 -2.65 -3.13
N ILE A 51 6.47 -2.46 -1.90
CA ILE A 51 6.89 -3.21 -0.71
C ILE A 51 5.69 -4.03 -0.26
N PHE A 52 5.91 -5.32 -0.12
CA PHE A 52 4.93 -6.26 0.39
C PHE A 52 5.26 -6.64 1.83
N VAL A 53 4.31 -6.40 2.72
CA VAL A 53 4.42 -6.65 4.16
C VAL A 53 3.39 -7.69 4.56
N TYR A 54 3.84 -8.77 5.17
CA TYR A 54 2.99 -9.83 5.71
C TYR A 54 3.21 -9.95 7.21
N GLU A 55 2.15 -9.85 8.02
CA GLU A 55 2.22 -9.98 9.49
C GLU A 55 3.26 -9.05 10.15
N GLY A 56 3.45 -7.86 9.59
CA GLY A 56 4.40 -6.86 10.08
C GLY A 56 5.86 -7.09 9.66
N LYS A 57 6.13 -8.11 8.83
CA LYS A 57 7.45 -8.34 8.22
C LYS A 57 7.45 -7.98 6.75
N VAL A 58 8.53 -7.36 6.29
CA VAL A 58 8.75 -7.11 4.86
C VAL A 58 9.20 -8.42 4.23
N GLU A 59 8.36 -9.01 3.40
CA GLU A 59 8.65 -10.27 2.72
C GLU A 59 9.25 -10.02 1.32
N ALA A 60 8.85 -8.93 0.65
CA ALA A 60 9.38 -8.60 -0.67
C ALA A 60 9.43 -7.10 -0.95
N GLU A 61 10.46 -6.71 -1.69
CA GLU A 61 10.60 -5.40 -2.33
C GLU A 61 10.70 -5.60 -3.84
N LEU A 62 9.73 -5.07 -4.58
CA LEU A 62 9.63 -5.14 -6.02
C LEU A 62 10.04 -3.80 -6.60
N GLN A 63 11.22 -3.76 -7.23
CA GLN A 63 11.69 -2.58 -7.95
C GLN A 63 11.41 -2.67 -9.45
N ASP A 64 11.26 -3.86 -10.00
CA ASP A 64 11.00 -4.07 -11.41
C ASP A 64 9.54 -3.81 -11.76
N GLU A 65 9.33 -3.25 -12.95
CA GLU A 65 8.00 -3.06 -13.53
C GLU A 65 7.44 -4.37 -14.08
N GLY A 66 6.15 -4.58 -13.87
CA GLY A 66 5.51 -5.80 -14.34
C GLY A 66 4.27 -6.19 -13.57
N LEU A 67 3.77 -7.37 -13.91
CA LEU A 67 2.61 -7.99 -13.28
C LEU A 67 3.07 -9.15 -12.42
N PHE A 68 2.79 -9.07 -11.13
CA PHE A 68 3.14 -10.06 -10.12
C PHE A 68 1.88 -10.76 -9.62
N SER A 69 1.95 -12.07 -9.44
CA SER A 69 0.87 -12.84 -8.81
C SER A 69 1.13 -12.86 -7.31
N LEU A 70 0.13 -12.45 -6.51
CA LEU A 70 0.20 -12.57 -5.06
C LEU A 70 -0.48 -13.88 -4.66
N GLU A 71 0.34 -14.86 -4.29
CA GLU A 71 -0.11 -16.09 -3.65
C GLU A 71 0.11 -15.94 -2.14
N THR A 72 -0.98 -15.89 -1.39
CA THR A 72 -0.94 -15.96 0.08
C THR A 72 -1.16 -17.42 0.43
N ASP A 73 -0.33 -17.98 1.31
CA ASP A 73 -0.39 -19.37 1.79
C ASP A 73 -1.63 -19.63 2.68
N ASN A 74 -2.82 -19.31 2.18
CA ASN A 74 -4.07 -19.80 2.72
C ASN A 74 -4.23 -21.25 2.28
N ILE A 75 -3.58 -22.18 3.00
CA ILE A 75 -3.76 -23.61 2.82
C ILE A 75 -5.26 -23.92 3.00
N PRO A 76 -5.99 -24.38 1.97
CA PRO A 76 -7.42 -24.62 2.10
C PRO A 76 -7.62 -26.05 2.59
N PHE A 77 -7.48 -26.31 3.88
CA PHE A 77 -7.92 -27.59 4.47
C PHE A 77 -8.15 -27.46 5.99
N TRP A 78 -9.42 -27.54 6.42
CA TRP A 78 -9.92 -27.63 7.82
C TRP A 78 -9.97 -26.40 8.75
N THR A 79 -10.23 -25.18 8.27
CA THR A 79 -10.53 -24.03 9.18
C THR A 79 -12.01 -23.66 9.32
N THR A 80 -12.93 -24.40 8.69
CA THR A 80 -14.37 -24.06 8.67
C THR A 80 -15.06 -24.14 10.04
N THR A 81 -14.54 -24.92 10.99
CA THR A 81 -15.18 -25.09 12.32
C THR A 81 -14.67 -24.09 13.37
N ILE A 82 -13.44 -23.60 13.25
CA ILE A 82 -12.85 -22.63 14.20
C ILE A 82 -13.26 -21.19 13.82
N LYS A 83 -13.35 -20.89 12.51
CA LYS A 83 -13.74 -19.57 11.99
C LYS A 83 -15.21 -19.17 12.26
N LEU A 84 -16.07 -20.10 12.69
CA LEU A 84 -17.46 -19.79 13.05
C LEU A 84 -17.57 -19.20 14.48
N MET A 85 -16.56 -19.37 15.33
CA MET A 85 -16.53 -18.78 16.69
C MET A 85 -15.68 -17.51 16.80
N GLN A 86 -14.72 -17.29 15.89
CA GLN A 86 -14.04 -16.01 15.73
C GLN A 86 -14.81 -15.15 14.72
N ALA A 87 -15.61 -14.23 15.21
CA ALA A 87 -16.31 -13.25 14.40
C ALA A 87 -15.30 -12.38 13.61
N PHE A 88 -15.06 -12.76 12.35
CA PHE A 88 -14.77 -11.88 11.21
C PHE A 88 -13.70 -10.77 11.38
N GLU A 89 -12.53 -11.10 11.95
CA GLU A 89 -11.31 -10.34 11.66
C GLU A 89 -10.25 -11.33 11.14
N SER A 90 -9.78 -11.14 9.91
CA SER A 90 -8.64 -11.88 9.36
C SER A 90 -7.40 -11.68 10.24
N GLU A 91 -6.92 -12.74 10.87
CA GLU A 91 -5.67 -12.75 11.65
C GLU A 91 -4.45 -12.43 10.77
N HIS A 92 -4.53 -12.72 9.47
CA HIS A 92 -3.45 -12.43 8.52
C HIS A 92 -3.66 -11.06 7.88
N LYS A 93 -2.94 -10.06 8.40
CA LYS A 93 -2.93 -8.70 7.84
C LYS A 93 -1.81 -8.57 6.82
N VAL A 94 -2.16 -8.04 5.66
CA VAL A 94 -1.21 -7.77 4.58
C VAL A 94 -1.18 -6.27 4.29
N GLY A 95 0.03 -5.71 4.19
CA GLY A 95 0.27 -4.33 3.83
C GLY A 95 0.96 -4.23 2.48
N ILE A 96 0.38 -3.48 1.55
CA ILE A 96 1.01 -3.14 0.27
C ILE A 96 1.33 -1.65 0.28
N TYR A 97 2.59 -1.33 0.05
CA TYR A 97 3.09 0.03 0.01
C TYR A 97 3.74 0.28 -1.33
N PHE A 98 3.23 1.25 -2.07
CA PHE A 98 3.88 1.74 -3.26
C PHE A 98 4.79 2.90 -2.93
N PHE A 99 5.93 2.99 -3.61
CA PHE A 99 6.85 4.10 -3.48
C PHE A 99 7.35 4.57 -4.84
N ARG A 100 7.71 5.85 -4.93
CA ARG A 100 8.20 6.45 -6.17
C ARG A 100 9.73 6.29 -6.28
N LYS A 101 10.21 5.81 -7.43
CA LYS A 101 11.66 5.71 -7.73
C LYS A 101 12.24 7.00 -8.31
N ALA A 102 11.39 7.86 -8.88
CA ALA A 102 11.80 9.12 -9.47
C ALA A 102 12.08 10.20 -8.40
N ASN A 103 13.09 11.02 -8.64
CA ASN A 103 13.44 12.14 -7.77
C ASN A 103 12.38 13.24 -7.85
N ILE A 104 11.94 13.75 -6.69
CA ILE A 104 11.12 14.95 -6.61
C ILE A 104 12.07 16.15 -6.45
N LEU A 105 12.08 17.02 -7.46
CA LEU A 105 12.87 18.24 -7.47
C LEU A 105 12.09 19.40 -6.83
N ASN A 106 12.81 20.44 -6.40
CA ASN A 106 12.23 21.66 -5.84
C ASN A 106 11.36 21.46 -4.58
N VAL A 107 11.63 20.40 -3.80
CA VAL A 107 11.04 20.25 -2.47
C VAL A 107 11.61 21.35 -1.57
N ARG A 108 10.79 22.37 -1.30
CA ARG A 108 11.15 23.43 -0.35
C ARG A 108 11.17 22.82 1.04
N TRP A 109 12.34 22.78 1.66
CA TRP A 109 12.50 22.43 3.05
C TRP A 109 12.49 23.72 3.90
N GLY A 110 11.91 23.66 5.09
CA GLY A 110 11.85 24.79 6.01
C GLY A 110 10.44 25.06 6.54
N THR A 111 10.25 26.25 7.08
CA THR A 111 8.97 26.69 7.64
C THR A 111 8.04 27.19 6.54
N THR A 112 6.73 26.96 6.72
CA THR A 112 5.69 27.50 5.84
C THR A 112 5.65 29.03 5.86
N SER A 113 6.10 29.62 6.97
CA SER A 113 6.19 31.05 7.21
C SER A 113 7.64 31.51 7.18
N VAL A 114 7.87 32.78 6.80
CA VAL A 114 9.20 33.38 6.81
C VAL A 114 9.74 33.43 8.25
N VAL A 115 10.94 32.88 8.49
CA VAL A 115 11.66 33.06 9.75
C VAL A 115 12.42 34.37 9.65
N LYS A 116 12.01 35.38 10.42
CA LYS A 116 12.79 36.61 10.56
C LYS A 116 13.98 36.31 11.44
N TYR A 117 15.19 36.56 10.94
CA TYR A 117 16.39 36.49 11.75
C TYR A 117 16.76 37.92 12.16
N GLU A 118 16.76 38.18 13.47
CA GLU A 118 17.34 39.43 13.97
C GLU A 118 18.82 39.22 14.21
N ASP A 119 19.64 40.03 13.55
CA ASP A 119 21.08 39.97 13.75
C ASP A 119 21.43 40.32 15.22
N PRO A 120 22.17 39.46 15.95
CA PRO A 120 22.44 39.69 17.37
C PRO A 120 23.34 40.91 17.62
N LYS A 121 24.12 41.35 16.62
CA LYS A 121 25.06 42.47 16.73
C LYS A 121 24.41 43.80 16.36
N TYR A 122 23.62 43.83 15.29
CA TYR A 122 23.08 45.07 14.71
C TYR A 122 21.56 45.19 14.85
N LYS A 123 20.86 44.14 15.29
CA LYS A 123 19.43 44.13 15.64
C LYS A 123 18.48 44.65 14.55
N PHE A 124 18.84 44.46 13.28
CA PHE A 124 17.90 44.67 12.18
C PHE A 124 17.42 43.32 11.64
N PRO A 125 16.15 43.25 11.19
CA PRO A 125 15.60 42.02 10.65
C PRO A 125 16.18 41.75 9.25
N VAL A 126 16.68 40.54 9.04
CA VAL A 126 17.15 39.98 7.75
C VAL A 126 16.16 38.93 7.25
#